data_AF-A0A6P5GGX8-F1
#
_entry.id   AF-A0A6P5GGX8-F1
#
_cell.length_a   1.000
_cell.length_b   1.000
_cell.length_c   1.000
_cell.angle_alpha   90.00
_cell.angle_beta   90.00
_cell.angle_gamma   90.00
#
_symmetry.space_group_name_H-M   'P 1'
#
loop_
_entity.id
_entity.type
_entity.pdbx_description
1 polymer ?
#
loop_
_entity_poly.entity_id
_entity_poly.type
_entity_poly.pdbx_seq_one_letter_code
_entity_poly.pdbx_strand_id
1 'polypeptide(L)'
;MNIKALQITNIKLILGPLLPLSVAKILRALAHSENPGLLFLGKQAIDDDCNQTGQMVAGLLKWSQATLASKVILDKEKQEVTVEREVDGGLETLCLDLPAVIT
;
A
#
# COMPACT_ATOMS: atom_id res chain seq x y z
N MET A 1 -5.86 13.86 -16.14
CA MET A 1 -5.44 12.77 -15.25
C MET A 1 -5.66 11.47 -16.01
N ASN A 2 -4.62 10.67 -16.26
CA ASN A 2 -4.78 9.40 -16.98
C ASN A 2 -5.14 8.32 -15.96
N ILE A 3 -6.33 7.74 -16.11
CA ILE A 3 -6.79 6.63 -15.26
C ILE A 3 -6.61 5.35 -16.07
N LYS A 4 -5.94 4.36 -15.48
CA LYS A 4 -5.73 3.04 -16.06
C LYS A 4 -6.30 2.01 -15.10
N ALA A 5 -7.13 1.11 -15.61
CA ALA A 5 -7.54 -0.08 -14.89
C ALA A 5 -6.67 -1.25 -15.35
N LEU A 6 -6.11 -2.00 -14.40
CA LEU A 6 -5.29 -3.18 -14.66
C LEU A 6 -5.94 -4.38 -13.98
N GLN A 7 -6.18 -5.44 -14.75
CA GLN A 7 -6.63 -6.72 -14.22
C GLN A 7 -5.49 -7.73 -14.38
N ILE A 8 -5.06 -8.32 -13.26
CA ILE A 8 -4.03 -9.37 -13.25
C ILE A 8 -4.73 -10.72 -13.17
N THR A 9 -4.54 -11.56 -14.19
CA THR A 9 -5.08 -12.92 -14.25
C THR A 9 -3.98 -13.91 -14.60
N ASN A 10 -4.28 -15.21 -14.54
CA ASN A 10 -3.37 -16.29 -14.94
C ASN A 10 -2.03 -16.29 -14.18
N ILE A 11 -2.06 -15.96 -12.88
CA ILE A 11 -0.88 -15.99 -12.02
C ILE A 11 -0.44 -17.45 -11.85
N LYS A 12 0.74 -17.78 -12.37
CA LYS A 12 1.32 -19.12 -12.24
C LYS A 12 2.04 -19.23 -10.89
N LEU A 13 1.36 -19.80 -9.91
CA LEU A 13 1.96 -20.14 -8.62
C LEU A 13 2.61 -21.52 -8.69
N ILE A 14 3.78 -21.66 -8.06
CA ILE A 14 4.52 -22.93 -8.03
C ILE A 14 3.90 -23.88 -7.00
N LEU A 15 3.34 -23.38 -5.89
CA LEU A 15 2.64 -24.12 -4.84
C LEU A 15 1.67 -23.18 -4.07
N GLY A 16 0.46 -23.67 -3.74
CA GLY A 16 -0.47 -23.04 -2.79
C GLY A 16 -1.32 -21.87 -3.31
N PRO A 17 -2.25 -21.35 -2.49
CA PRO A 17 -3.09 -20.19 -2.82
C PRO A 17 -2.28 -18.88 -2.84
N LEU A 18 -2.88 -17.79 -3.32
CA LEU A 18 -2.30 -16.46 -3.16
C LEU A 18 -2.25 -16.09 -1.67
N LEU A 19 -1.06 -15.72 -1.21
CA LEU A 19 -0.81 -15.25 0.15
C LEU A 19 -0.33 -13.78 0.10
N PRO A 20 -0.41 -13.03 1.21
CA PRO A 20 -0.02 -11.62 1.26
C PRO A 20 1.35 -11.31 0.64
N LEU A 21 2.36 -12.15 0.89
CA LEU A 21 3.69 -11.97 0.32
C LEU A 21 3.73 -12.11 -1.21
N SER A 22 2.98 -13.06 -1.76
CA SER A 22 2.89 -13.27 -3.21
C SER A 22 2.19 -12.08 -3.87
N VAL A 23 1.11 -11.58 -3.26
CA VAL A 23 0.40 -10.38 -3.73
C VAL A 23 1.30 -9.15 -3.65
N ALA A 24 2.01 -8.94 -2.54
CA ALA A 24 2.94 -7.82 -2.36
C ALA A 24 4.07 -7.82 -3.41
N LYS A 25 4.61 -9.00 -3.78
CA LYS A 25 5.60 -9.12 -4.87
C LYS A 25 5.03 -8.72 -6.24
N ILE A 26 3.79 -9.09 -6.52
CA ILE A 26 3.10 -8.70 -7.75
C ILE A 26 2.88 -7.19 -7.78
N LEU A 27 2.38 -6.60 -6.68
CA LEU A 27 2.17 -5.16 -6.57
C LEU A 27 3.47 -4.36 -6.68
N ARG A 28 4.57 -4.86 -6.11
CA ARG A 28 5.92 -4.26 -6.29
C ARG A 28 6.32 -4.22 -7.76
N ALA A 29 6.11 -5.31 -8.49
CA ALA A 29 6.42 -5.36 -9.93
C ALA A 29 5.55 -4.37 -10.72
N LEU A 30 4.26 -4.25 -10.38
CA LEU A 30 3.39 -3.23 -10.97
C LEU A 30 3.83 -1.81 -10.63
N ALA A 31 4.21 -1.53 -9.38
CA ALA A 31 4.69 -0.22 -8.97
C ALA A 31 5.95 0.19 -9.75
N HIS A 32 6.86 -0.74 -10.04
CA HIS A 32 8.01 -0.45 -10.91
C HIS A 32 7.58 -0.15 -12.37
N SER A 33 6.54 -0.81 -12.88
CA SER A 33 6.07 -0.63 -14.26
C SER A 33 5.25 0.64 -14.45
N GLU A 34 4.36 0.95 -13.51
CA GLU A 34 3.43 2.09 -13.59
C GLU A 34 3.99 3.35 -12.90
N ASN A 35 5.09 3.21 -12.13
CA ASN A 35 5.78 4.27 -11.39
C ASN A 35 4.83 5.21 -10.61
N PRO A 36 3.93 4.68 -9.75
CA PRO A 36 3.05 5.52 -8.97
C PRO A 36 3.85 6.27 -7.89
N GLY A 37 3.44 7.49 -7.56
CA GLY A 37 4.01 8.23 -6.42
C GLY A 37 3.38 7.85 -5.07
N LEU A 38 2.28 7.11 -5.06
CA LEU A 38 1.50 6.76 -3.88
C LEU A 38 0.71 5.49 -4.14
N LEU A 39 0.70 4.55 -3.19
CA LEU A 39 -0.11 3.33 -3.24
C LEU A 39 -1.13 3.34 -2.10
N PHE A 40 -2.41 3.16 -2.45
CA PHE A 40 -3.47 2.90 -1.48
C PHE A 40 -3.87 1.42 -1.53
N LEU A 41 -3.91 0.79 -0.37
CA LEU A 41 -4.50 -0.53 -0.17
C LEU A 41 -5.56 -0.41 0.94
N GLY A 42 -6.43 -1.41 1.06
CA GLY A 42 -7.25 -1.52 2.27
C GLY A 42 -6.43 -2.03 3.45
N LYS A 43 -6.89 -1.75 4.68
CA LYS A 43 -6.32 -2.26 5.94
C LYS A 43 -6.09 -3.76 5.92
N GLN A 44 -7.16 -4.53 5.74
CA GLN A 44 -7.13 -5.98 5.70
C GLN A 44 -8.23 -6.47 4.76
N ALA A 45 -7.99 -7.61 4.12
CA ALA A 45 -9.04 -8.33 3.45
C ALA A 45 -9.80 -9.17 4.50
N ILE A 46 -11.13 -9.26 4.36
CA ILE A 46 -12.00 -9.94 5.34
C ILE A 46 -11.96 -11.47 5.25
N ASP A 47 -11.29 -12.01 4.23
CA ASP A 47 -11.14 -13.44 3.98
C ASP A 47 -9.93 -14.04 4.70
N ASP A 48 -8.79 -13.34 4.68
CA ASP A 48 -7.57 -13.77 5.35
C ASP A 48 -7.27 -13.05 6.68
N ASP A 49 -7.89 -11.89 6.93
CA ASP A 49 -7.70 -11.02 8.11
C ASP A 49 -6.23 -10.76 8.47
N CYS A 50 -5.32 -10.76 7.49
CA CYS A 50 -3.89 -10.78 7.76
C CYS A 50 -3.29 -9.38 8.05
N ASN A 51 -3.85 -8.30 7.49
CA ASN A 51 -3.28 -6.93 7.58
C ASN A 51 -1.77 -6.90 7.26
N GLN A 52 -1.36 -7.48 6.13
CA GLN A 52 0.06 -7.70 5.80
C GLN A 52 0.47 -7.18 4.42
N THR A 53 -0.39 -7.27 3.41
CA THR A 53 -0.02 -7.00 2.00
C THR A 53 0.55 -5.59 1.80
N GLY A 54 -0.05 -4.57 2.43
CA GLY A 54 0.39 -3.18 2.35
C GLY A 54 1.77 -2.95 2.98
N GLN A 55 1.96 -3.46 4.20
CA GLN A 55 3.22 -3.37 4.93
C GLN A 55 4.35 -4.10 4.19
N MET A 56 4.05 -5.27 3.62
CA MET A 56 5.00 -6.05 2.85
C MET A 56 5.41 -5.33 1.55
N VAL A 57 4.46 -4.77 0.78
CA VAL A 57 4.82 -4.06 -0.46
C VAL A 57 5.62 -2.79 -0.16
N ALA A 58 5.30 -2.06 0.91
CA ALA A 58 6.08 -0.91 1.37
C ALA A 58 7.54 -1.31 1.68
N GLY A 59 7.74 -2.38 2.44
CA GLY A 59 9.08 -2.88 2.76
C GLY A 59 9.85 -3.37 1.52
N LEU A 60 9.17 -4.05 0.58
CA LEU A 60 9.77 -4.51 -0.67
C LEU A 60 10.18 -3.38 -1.62
N LEU A 61 9.44 -2.27 -1.60
CA LEU A 61 9.76 -1.04 -2.36
C LEU A 61 10.73 -0.11 -1.62
N LYS A 62 10.91 -0.32 -0.31
CA LYS A 62 11.59 0.60 0.61
C LYS A 62 10.93 1.99 0.63
N TRP A 63 9.60 2.02 0.63
CA TRP A 63 8.82 3.25 0.70
C TRP A 63 8.35 3.53 2.13
N SER A 64 8.11 4.80 2.42
CA SER A 64 7.43 5.24 3.64
C SER A 64 6.05 4.58 3.74
N GLN A 65 5.57 4.33 4.95
CA GLN A 65 4.24 3.76 5.15
C GLN A 65 3.49 4.41 6.33
N ALA A 66 2.17 4.55 6.17
CA ALA A 66 1.26 4.76 7.28
C ALA A 66 0.09 3.79 7.14
N THR A 67 -0.11 2.97 8.16
CA THR A 67 -1.17 1.96 8.18
C THR A 67 -2.30 2.41 9.09
N LEU A 68 -3.51 1.90 8.85
CA LEU A 68 -4.70 2.16 9.68
C LEU A 68 -5.16 3.63 9.53
N ALA A 69 -5.05 4.17 8.32
CA ALA A 69 -5.35 5.57 8.04
C ALA A 69 -6.85 5.87 8.19
N SER A 70 -7.19 6.81 9.07
CA SER A 70 -8.53 7.38 9.20
C SER A 70 -8.68 8.67 8.37
N LYS A 71 -7.57 9.37 8.09
CA LYS A 71 -7.53 10.58 7.26
C LYS A 71 -6.20 10.72 6.53
N VAL A 72 -6.26 11.18 5.29
CA VAL A 72 -5.08 11.39 4.42
C VAL A 72 -5.15 12.75 3.76
N ILE A 73 -4.07 13.53 3.86
CA ILE A 73 -3.91 14.85 3.24
C ILE A 73 -2.64 14.81 2.39
N LEU A 74 -2.79 14.97 1.08
CA LEU A 74 -1.68 14.97 0.13
C LEU A 74 -1.22 16.40 -0.15
N ASP A 75 0.04 16.70 0.12
CA ASP A 75 0.70 17.95 -0.30
C ASP A 75 1.61 17.67 -1.50
N LYS A 76 1.09 17.95 -2.70
CA LYS A 76 1.83 17.71 -3.95
C LYS A 76 2.99 18.67 -4.15
N GLU A 77 2.93 19.87 -3.57
CA GLU A 77 4.00 20.86 -3.74
C GLU A 77 5.21 20.47 -2.90
N LYS A 78 4.99 19.96 -1.69
CA LYS A 78 6.05 19.48 -0.80
C LYS A 78 6.50 18.04 -1.04
N GLN A 79 5.77 17.29 -1.88
CA GLN A 79 5.99 15.85 -2.06
C GLN A 79 5.85 15.05 -0.75
N GLU A 80 4.85 15.42 0.05
CA GLU A 80 4.60 14.83 1.37
C GLU A 80 3.13 14.37 1.47
N VAL A 81 2.89 13.41 2.36
CA VAL A 81 1.54 12.98 2.75
C VAL A 81 1.43 12.98 4.27
N THR A 82 0.42 13.68 4.78
CA THR A 82 0.07 13.67 6.21
C THR A 82 -1.06 12.68 6.43
N VAL A 83 -0.85 11.73 7.32
CA VAL A 83 -1.80 10.66 7.63
C VAL A 83 -2.12 10.67 9.11
N GLU A 84 -3.40 10.76 9.43
CA GLU A 84 -3.91 10.44 10.76
C GLU A 84 -4.28 8.95 10.75
N ARG A 85 -3.74 8.19 11.70
CA ARG A 85 -3.91 6.75 11.81
C ARG A 85 -4.43 6.35 13.17
N GLU A 86 -5.21 5.28 13.17
CA GLU A 86 -5.69 4.65 14.38
C GLU A 86 -4.56 3.84 15.05
N VAL A 87 -4.40 4.04 16.34
CA VAL A 87 -3.55 3.26 17.24
C VAL A 87 -4.39 2.88 18.46
N ASP A 88 -3.94 1.92 19.26
CA ASP A 88 -4.73 1.44 20.41
C ASP A 88 -5.15 2.56 21.38
N GLY A 89 -4.32 3.61 21.51
CA GLY A 89 -4.57 4.77 22.36
C GLY A 89 -5.35 5.92 21.72
N GLY A 90 -5.83 5.78 20.48
CA GLY A 90 -6.55 6.83 19.74
C GLY A 90 -5.95 7.11 18.37
N LEU A 91 -5.53 8.35 18.14
CA LEU A 91 -5.03 8.81 16.84
C LEU A 91 -3.57 9.26 16.93
N GLU A 92 -2.79 8.86 15.94
CA GLU A 92 -1.41 9.31 15.70
C GLU A 92 -1.35 10.02 14.34
N THR A 93 -0.65 11.15 14.26
CA THR A 93 -0.45 11.86 12.98
C THR A 93 0.99 11.72 12.53
N LEU A 94 1.19 11.18 11.33
CA LEU A 94 2.49 11.03 10.67
C LEU A 94 2.57 11.94 9.44
N CYS A 95 3.76 12.49 9.18
CA CYS A 95 4.10 13.11 7.90
C CYS A 95 5.14 12.23 7.21
N LEU A 96 4.90 11.86 5.96
CA LEU A 96 5.74 10.96 5.20
C LEU A 96 6.15 11.59 3.88
N ASP A 97 7.43 11.43 3.52
CA ASP A 97 7.90 11.76 2.17
C ASP A 97 7.30 10.78 1.14
N LEU A 98 6.94 11.30 -0.04
CA LEU A 98 6.60 10.47 -1.20
C LEU A 98 7.89 9.90 -1.83
N PRO A 99 7.86 8.65 -2.34
CA PRO A 99 6.69 7.80 -2.47
C PRO A 99 6.31 7.03 -1.20
N ALA A 100 5.02 6.78 -1.01
CA ALA A 100 4.48 6.14 0.20
C ALA A 100 3.42 5.07 -0.09
N VAL A 101 3.19 4.21 0.90
CA VAL A 101 2.10 3.21 0.93
C VAL A 101 1.17 3.51 2.10
N ILE A 102 -0.13 3.63 1.83
CA ILE A 102 -1.15 3.92 2.83
C ILE A 102 -2.17 2.77 2.90
N THR A 103 -2.52 2.32 4.11
CA THR A 103 -3.53 1.26 4.35
C THR A 103 -4.63 1.66 5.32
#